data_AF-A0A9D5Q3C7-F1
#
_entry.id   AF-A0A9D5Q3C7-F1
#
_cell.length_a   1.000
_cell.length_b   1.000
_cell.length_c   1.000
_cell.angle_alpha   90.00
_cell.angle_beta   90.00
_cell.angle_gamma   90.00
#
_symmetry.space_group_name_H-M   'P 1'
#
loop_
_entity.id
_entity.type
_entity.pdbx_description
1 polymer ?
#
loop_
_entity_poly.entity_id
_entity_poly.type
_entity_poly.pdbx_seq_one_letter_code
_entity_poly.pdbx_strand_id
1 'polypeptide(L)'
;MSYTFPTPTGEIEMNATDQGLQIEQPMRRMIIIRWDRITGAGLVKAPGGSESIKQIPMAVFPPGIARAARFGVNSQQLVVAYRSERGKRKRFVLMVPLKHEDREAFLDEIQRWLGDRWIVEARSYSELCKRLGLPSLYGIAIPMTILLFVVSGLLLFGWWVLLDTVPFIGLIHRFF
;
A
#
# COMPACT_ATOMS: atom_id res chain seq x y z
N MET A 1 -26.64 1.79 -5.16
CA MET A 1 -26.52 1.61 -6.63
C MET A 1 -25.33 0.71 -6.92
N SER A 2 -25.25 0.09 -8.12
CA SER A 2 -24.08 -0.71 -8.53
C SER A 2 -23.18 0.08 -9.48
N TYR A 3 -21.88 -0.03 -9.27
CA TYR A 3 -20.83 0.64 -10.02
C TYR A 3 -19.74 -0.35 -10.39
N THR A 4 -19.40 -0.41 -11.67
CA THR A 4 -18.37 -1.32 -12.16
C THR A 4 -17.13 -0.54 -12.54
N PHE A 5 -15.98 -0.90 -11.98
CA PHE A 5 -14.71 -0.24 -12.27
C PHE A 5 -13.70 -1.21 -12.87
N PRO A 6 -13.05 -0.85 -13.99
CA PRO A 6 -11.98 -1.65 -14.56
C PRO A 6 -10.72 -1.58 -13.69
N THR A 7 -10.14 -2.74 -13.38
CA THR A 7 -8.86 -2.86 -12.66
C THR A 7 -7.87 -3.72 -13.45
N PRO A 8 -6.57 -3.69 -13.11
CA PRO A 8 -5.57 -4.52 -13.80
C PRO A 8 -5.88 -6.02 -13.78
N THR A 9 -6.66 -6.49 -12.80
CA THR A 9 -7.03 -7.90 -12.60
C THR A 9 -8.42 -8.27 -13.11
N GLY A 10 -9.17 -7.32 -13.68
CA GLY A 10 -10.56 -7.51 -14.14
C GLY A 10 -11.48 -6.38 -13.66
N GLU A 11 -12.77 -6.51 -13.93
CA GLU A 11 -13.78 -5.55 -13.47
C GLU A 11 -14.16 -5.83 -12.02
N ILE A 12 -14.22 -4.80 -11.18
CA ILE A 12 -14.70 -4.91 -9.80
C ILE A 12 -16.05 -4.23 -9.74
N GLU A 13 -17.06 -4.96 -9.28
CA GLU A 13 -18.38 -4.42 -9.02
C GLU A 13 -18.45 -3.93 -7.57
N MET A 14 -19.04 -2.75 -7.39
CA MET A 14 -19.16 -2.09 -6.10
C MET A 14 -20.56 -1.57 -5.88
N ASN A 15 -21.06 -1.90 -4.70
CA ASN A 15 -22.39 -1.56 -4.28
C ASN A 15 -22.32 -0.85 -2.93
N ALA A 16 -22.72 0.41 -2.91
CA ALA A 16 -23.07 1.07 -1.66
C ALA A 16 -24.49 0.63 -1.29
N THR A 17 -24.61 -0.12 -0.20
CA THR A 17 -25.87 -0.67 0.32
C THR A 17 -26.13 -0.12 1.71
N ASP A 18 -27.33 -0.27 2.25
CA ASP A 18 -27.62 0.17 3.63
C ASP A 18 -26.76 -0.54 4.69
N GLN A 19 -26.27 -1.75 4.38
CA GLN A 19 -25.43 -2.53 5.30
C GLN A 19 -23.96 -2.10 5.27
N GLY A 20 -23.48 -1.57 4.15
CA GLY A 20 -22.07 -1.26 3.96
C GLY A 20 -21.64 -1.14 2.50
N LEU A 21 -20.33 -0.99 2.33
CA LEU A 21 -19.67 -1.06 1.04
C LEU A 21 -19.43 -2.53 0.67
N GLN A 22 -20.17 -3.01 -0.32
CA GLN A 22 -20.01 -4.33 -0.90
C GLN A 22 -19.10 -4.25 -2.11
N ILE A 23 -18.11 -5.14 -2.16
CA ILE A 23 -17.09 -5.19 -3.19
C ILE A 23 -17.02 -6.62 -3.70
N GLU A 24 -17.30 -6.78 -4.99
CA GLU A 24 -17.26 -8.07 -5.68
C GLU A 24 -16.11 -8.07 -6.68
N GLN A 25 -15.19 -9.03 -6.48
CA GLN A 25 -14.00 -9.18 -7.32
C GLN A 25 -14.12 -10.47 -8.13
N PRO A 26 -13.76 -10.46 -9.43
CA PRO A 26 -14.06 -11.55 -10.36
C PRO A 26 -13.29 -12.84 -10.03
N MET A 27 -12.28 -12.77 -9.16
CA MET A 27 -11.50 -13.91 -8.68
C MET A 27 -11.42 -14.02 -7.14
N ARG A 28 -12.17 -13.22 -6.39
CA ARG A 28 -12.20 -13.32 -4.92
C ARG A 28 -13.61 -13.35 -4.38
N ARG A 29 -13.73 -13.79 -3.12
CA ARG A 29 -14.99 -13.71 -2.38
C ARG A 29 -15.46 -12.26 -2.29
N MET A 30 -16.77 -12.10 -2.34
CA MET A 30 -17.48 -10.87 -1.98
C MET A 30 -17.04 -10.40 -0.59
N ILE A 31 -16.71 -9.12 -0.48
CA ILE A 31 -16.33 -8.46 0.77
C ILE A 31 -17.39 -7.42 1.09
N ILE A 32 -17.95 -7.48 2.30
CA ILE A 32 -18.87 -6.45 2.80
C ILE A 32 -18.17 -5.74 3.96
N ILE A 33 -17.92 -4.44 3.78
CA ILE A 33 -17.37 -3.57 4.81
C ILE A 33 -18.51 -2.72 5.36
N ARG A 34 -19.01 -3.07 6.54
CA ARG A 34 -20.11 -2.35 7.17
C ARG A 34 -19.78 -0.89 7.43
N TRP A 35 -20.74 0.02 7.23
CA TRP A 35 -20.53 1.46 7.40
C TRP A 35 -20.04 1.83 8.80
N ASP A 36 -20.59 1.22 9.85
CA ASP A 36 -20.21 1.45 11.25
C ASP A 36 -18.75 1.04 11.56
N ARG A 37 -18.18 0.15 10.74
CA ARG A 37 -16.80 -0.31 10.89
C ARG A 37 -15.81 0.55 10.12
N ILE A 38 -16.26 1.37 9.17
CA ILE A 38 -15.38 2.27 8.42
C ILE A 38 -15.01 3.44 9.34
N THR A 39 -13.72 3.54 9.66
CA THR A 39 -13.19 4.62 10.48
C THR A 39 -12.88 5.86 9.66
N GLY A 40 -12.67 5.70 8.36
CA GLY A 40 -12.55 6.80 7.41
C GLY A 40 -12.19 6.32 6.01
N ALA A 41 -12.39 7.17 5.02
CA ALA A 41 -11.93 6.93 3.67
C ALA A 41 -11.41 8.21 3.02
N GLY A 42 -10.59 8.09 2.00
CA GLY A 42 -10.13 9.24 1.23
C GLY A 42 -9.41 8.86 -0.03
N LEU A 43 -9.10 9.87 -0.83
CA LEU A 43 -8.45 9.72 -2.13
C LEU A 43 -6.97 10.10 -2.07
N VAL A 44 -6.18 9.39 -2.85
CA VAL A 44 -4.77 9.70 -3.09
C VAL A 44 -4.39 9.35 -4.52
N LYS A 45 -3.43 10.08 -5.11
CA LYS A 45 -2.88 9.73 -6.42
C LYS A 45 -2.23 8.34 -6.37
N ALA A 46 -2.53 7.50 -7.36
CA ALA A 46 -1.95 6.17 -7.43
C ALA A 46 -0.41 6.23 -7.64
N PRO A 47 0.36 5.30 -7.03
CA PRO A 47 1.78 5.17 -7.30
C PRO A 47 1.94 4.79 -8.79
N GLY A 48 2.53 5.69 -9.58
CA GLY A 48 2.43 5.60 -11.05
C GLY A 48 2.03 6.91 -11.71
N GLY A 49 1.16 7.69 -11.05
CA GLY A 49 0.60 8.95 -11.59
C GLY A 49 1.48 10.19 -11.40
N SER A 50 2.74 10.00 -11.00
CA SER A 50 3.76 11.05 -11.02
C SER A 50 4.09 11.38 -12.48
N GLU A 51 4.17 12.67 -12.83
CA GLU A 51 4.62 13.11 -14.16
C GLU A 51 5.97 12.51 -14.57
N SER A 52 6.79 12.08 -13.60
CA SER A 52 8.06 11.40 -13.84
C SER A 52 7.92 10.05 -14.58
N ILE A 53 6.78 9.36 -14.49
CA ILE A 53 6.55 8.07 -15.18
C ILE A 53 6.02 8.28 -16.60
N LYS A 54 5.46 9.45 -16.91
CA LYS A 54 5.12 9.82 -18.31
C LYS A 54 6.35 9.85 -19.23
N GLN A 55 7.55 10.01 -18.66
CA GLN A 55 8.80 10.09 -19.40
C GLN A 55 9.44 8.73 -19.70
N ILE A 56 9.00 7.64 -19.08
CA ILE A 56 9.55 6.31 -19.37
C ILE A 56 8.77 5.74 -20.56
N PRO A 57 9.42 5.49 -21.72
CA PRO A 57 8.75 4.93 -22.87
C PRO A 57 8.11 3.60 -22.50
N MET A 58 6.80 3.50 -22.72
CA MET A 58 6.02 2.30 -22.40
C MET A 58 6.53 1.01 -23.04
N ALA A 59 7.35 1.12 -24.10
CA ALA A 59 7.99 0.01 -24.80
C ALA A 59 9.02 -0.76 -23.94
N VAL A 60 9.50 -0.18 -22.83
CA VAL A 60 10.50 -0.81 -21.96
C VAL A 60 9.86 -1.73 -20.91
N PHE A 61 8.55 -1.62 -20.68
CA PHE A 61 7.87 -2.45 -19.70
C PHE A 61 7.44 -3.79 -20.32
N PRO A 62 7.68 -4.93 -19.64
CA PRO A 62 7.06 -6.19 -19.98
C PRO A 62 5.53 -6.04 -20.12
N PRO A 63 4.87 -6.80 -21.02
CA PRO A 63 3.48 -6.56 -21.40
C PRO A 63 2.48 -6.55 -20.23
N GLY A 64 2.72 -7.33 -19.16
CA GLY A 64 1.89 -7.30 -17.95
C GLY A 64 2.07 -6.05 -17.08
N ILE A 65 3.27 -5.45 -17.08
CA ILE A 65 3.62 -4.27 -16.27
C ILE A 65 3.16 -2.98 -16.97
N ALA A 66 3.22 -2.95 -18.31
CA ALA A 66 2.73 -1.84 -19.13
C ALA A 66 1.24 -1.55 -18.89
N ARG A 67 0.42 -2.60 -18.72
CA ARG A 67 -1.02 -2.48 -18.41
C ARG A 67 -1.22 -1.89 -17.02
N ALA A 68 -0.55 -2.41 -16.00
CA ALA A 68 -0.62 -1.90 -14.63
C ALA A 68 -0.15 -0.43 -14.52
N ALA A 69 0.89 -0.05 -15.26
CA ALA A 69 1.40 1.32 -15.32
C ALA A 69 0.38 2.30 -15.95
N ARG A 70 -0.29 1.92 -17.06
CA ARG A 70 -1.36 2.74 -17.67
C ARG A 70 -2.52 2.99 -16.71
N PHE A 71 -2.93 1.96 -15.98
CA PHE A 71 -3.97 2.09 -14.97
C PHE A 71 -3.52 3.03 -13.84
N GLY A 72 -2.28 2.91 -13.36
CA GLY A 72 -1.74 3.79 -12.31
C GLY A 72 -1.65 5.28 -12.71
N VAL A 73 -1.43 5.60 -13.98
CA VAL A 73 -1.32 7.00 -14.45
C VAL A 73 -2.68 7.70 -14.53
N ASN A 74 -3.75 6.95 -14.83
CA ASN A 74 -5.10 7.49 -15.03
C ASN A 74 -6.08 7.10 -13.91
N SER A 75 -5.57 6.77 -12.72
CA SER A 75 -6.42 6.36 -11.59
C SER A 75 -6.02 7.05 -10.29
N GLN A 76 -7.00 7.21 -9.40
CA GLN A 76 -6.78 7.51 -7.99
C GLN A 76 -6.97 6.25 -7.16
N GLN A 77 -6.31 6.21 -6.01
CA GLN A 77 -6.54 5.20 -4.99
C GLN A 77 -7.54 5.71 -3.98
N LEU A 78 -8.68 5.04 -3.88
CA LEU A 78 -9.58 5.15 -2.74
C LEU A 78 -9.07 4.23 -1.64
N VAL A 79 -8.69 4.81 -0.51
CA VAL A 79 -8.24 4.08 0.67
C VAL A 79 -9.35 4.12 1.71
N VAL A 80 -9.88 2.95 2.06
CA VAL A 80 -10.91 2.80 3.09
C VAL A 80 -10.28 2.14 4.31
N ALA A 81 -10.23 2.86 5.43
CA ALA A 81 -9.80 2.34 6.72
C ALA A 81 -11.01 1.78 7.49
N TYR A 82 -10.89 0.56 7.99
CA TYR A 82 -11.98 -0.08 8.72
C TYR A 82 -11.47 -0.93 9.88
N ARG A 83 -12.34 -1.15 10.87
CA ARG A 83 -12.10 -2.07 11.98
C ARG A 83 -12.61 -3.47 11.59
N SER A 84 -11.72 -4.45 11.64
CA SER A 84 -12.10 -5.85 11.52
C SER A 84 -12.89 -6.32 12.73
N GLU A 85 -13.53 -7.49 12.63
CA GLU A 85 -14.33 -8.07 13.73
C GLU A 85 -13.52 -8.25 15.02
N ARG A 86 -12.23 -8.58 14.88
CA ARG A 86 -11.29 -8.76 15.99
C ARG A 86 -10.71 -7.44 16.52
N GLY A 87 -11.32 -6.30 16.20
CA GLY A 87 -10.88 -4.97 16.62
C GLY A 87 -9.63 -4.41 15.91
N LYS A 88 -8.93 -5.21 15.10
CA LYS A 88 -7.74 -4.74 14.35
C LYS A 88 -8.13 -3.75 13.26
N ARG A 89 -7.38 -2.64 13.15
CA ARG A 89 -7.50 -1.70 12.02
C ARG A 89 -6.93 -2.34 10.76
N LYS A 90 -7.72 -2.31 9.69
CA LYS A 90 -7.38 -2.81 8.35
C LYS A 90 -7.63 -1.69 7.34
N ARG A 91 -7.12 -1.90 6.14
CA ARG A 91 -7.36 -1.03 5.00
C ARG A 91 -7.79 -1.84 3.79
N PHE A 92 -8.66 -1.24 2.99
CA PHE A 92 -8.96 -1.67 1.64
C PHE A 92 -8.50 -0.58 0.68
N VAL A 93 -7.86 -0.94 -0.42
CA VAL A 93 -7.39 0.01 -1.42
C VAL A 93 -8.03 -0.37 -2.74
N LEU A 94 -8.68 0.61 -3.35
CA LEU A 94 -9.35 0.48 -4.63
C LEU A 94 -8.73 1.46 -5.63
N MET A 95 -8.53 1.01 -6.86
CA MET A 95 -8.20 1.89 -7.97
C MET A 95 -9.49 2.39 -8.62
N VAL A 96 -9.70 3.70 -8.62
CA VAL A 96 -10.83 4.37 -9.28
C VAL A 96 -10.28 5.12 -10.50
N PRO A 97 -10.70 4.77 -11.73
CA PRO A 97 -10.23 5.46 -12.93
C PRO A 97 -10.74 6.90 -12.96
N LEU A 98 -9.85 7.85 -13.27
CA LEU A 98 -10.15 9.29 -13.27
C LEU A 98 -11.23 9.69 -14.29
N LYS A 99 -11.33 8.97 -15.41
CA LYS A 99 -12.24 9.28 -16.53
C LYS A 99 -13.45 8.33 -16.62
N HIS A 100 -13.79 7.64 -15.54
CA HIS A 100 -14.96 6.76 -15.53
C HIS A 100 -16.25 7.58 -15.36
N GLU A 101 -17.31 7.24 -16.09
CA GLU A 101 -18.60 7.92 -16.03
C GLU A 101 -19.22 7.87 -14.62
N ASP A 102 -19.16 6.69 -13.99
CA ASP A 102 -19.70 6.48 -12.65
C ASP A 102 -18.84 7.01 -11.50
N ARG A 103 -17.64 7.55 -11.78
CA ARG A 103 -16.69 7.93 -10.72
C ARG A 103 -17.30 8.93 -9.74
N GLU A 104 -17.85 10.02 -10.26
CA GLU A 104 -18.33 11.11 -9.42
C GLU A 104 -19.55 10.68 -8.60
N ALA A 105 -20.51 10.00 -9.25
CA ALA A 105 -21.69 9.45 -8.59
C ALA A 105 -21.31 8.50 -7.43
N PHE A 106 -20.35 7.61 -7.66
CA PHE A 106 -19.85 6.68 -6.65
C PHE A 106 -19.15 7.38 -5.49
N LEU A 107 -18.28 8.35 -5.77
CA LEU A 107 -17.56 9.09 -4.73
C LEU A 107 -18.52 9.93 -3.88
N ASP A 108 -19.51 10.57 -4.51
CA ASP A 108 -20.54 11.32 -3.83
C ASP A 108 -21.42 10.44 -2.96
N GLU A 109 -21.75 9.22 -3.41
CA GLU A 109 -22.50 8.25 -2.61
C GLU A 109 -21.69 7.80 -1.39
N ILE A 110 -20.42 7.45 -1.57
CA ILE A 110 -19.55 7.08 -0.45
C ILE A 110 -19.39 8.25 0.53
N GLN A 111 -19.18 9.46 0.01
CA GLN A 111 -19.05 10.65 0.85
C GLN A 111 -20.33 10.90 1.66
N ARG A 112 -21.51 10.71 1.06
CA ARG A 112 -22.80 10.81 1.77
C ARG A 112 -22.91 9.80 2.92
N TRP A 113 -22.51 8.55 2.69
CA TRP A 113 -22.54 7.51 3.75
C TRP A 113 -21.52 7.74 4.86
N LEU A 114 -20.36 8.30 4.53
CA LEU A 114 -19.27 8.48 5.48
C LEU A 114 -19.36 9.80 6.27
N GLY A 115 -19.95 10.84 5.69
CA GLY A 115 -20.04 12.18 6.29
C GLY A 115 -18.65 12.69 6.67
N ASP A 116 -18.50 13.08 7.94
CA ASP A 116 -17.24 13.62 8.50
C ASP A 116 -16.06 12.63 8.46
N ARG A 117 -16.31 11.34 8.21
CA ARG A 117 -15.26 10.31 8.07
C ARG A 117 -14.60 10.33 6.69
N TRP A 118 -15.06 11.17 5.78
CA TRP A 118 -14.48 11.38 4.46
C TRP A 118 -13.32 12.39 4.51
N ILE A 119 -12.14 11.97 4.04
CA ILE A 119 -10.93 12.79 3.95
C ILE A 119 -10.70 13.09 2.47
N VAL A 120 -11.19 14.25 2.05
CA VAL A 120 -11.33 14.72 0.65
C VAL A 120 -10.15 14.31 -0.25
N GLU A 121 -8.92 14.67 0.10
CA GLU A 121 -7.74 14.23 -0.65
C GLU A 121 -6.46 14.42 0.18
N ALA A 122 -5.50 13.51 0.03
CA ALA A 122 -4.18 13.62 0.64
C ALA A 122 -3.08 13.71 -0.43
N ARG A 123 -2.00 14.44 -0.13
CA ARG A 123 -0.88 14.61 -1.07
C ARG A 123 -0.08 13.33 -1.27
N SER A 124 -0.07 12.46 -0.26
CA SER A 124 0.65 11.18 -0.29
C SER A 124 -0.11 10.07 0.42
N TYR A 125 0.19 8.83 0.02
CA TYR A 125 -0.43 7.64 0.62
C TYR A 125 -0.09 7.51 2.11
N SER A 126 1.14 7.90 2.48
CA SER A 126 1.61 7.92 3.87
C SER A 126 0.83 8.91 4.72
N GLU A 127 0.60 10.13 4.19
CA GLU A 127 -0.21 11.14 4.87
C GLU A 127 -1.65 10.68 5.06
N LEU A 128 -2.26 10.09 4.03
CA LEU A 128 -3.61 9.55 4.12
C LEU A 128 -3.71 8.45 5.18
N CYS A 129 -2.76 7.50 5.19
CA CYS A 129 -2.72 6.45 6.20
C CYS A 129 -2.59 7.02 7.62
N LYS A 130 -1.75 8.04 7.80
CA LYS A 130 -1.58 8.70 9.10
C LYS A 130 -2.88 9.37 9.57
N ARG A 131 -3.56 10.12 8.69
CA ARG A 131 -4.85 10.76 8.99
C ARG A 131 -5.95 9.73 9.30
N LEU A 132 -5.94 8.60 8.61
CA LEU A 132 -6.84 7.46 8.86
C LEU A 132 -6.46 6.64 10.10
N GLY A 133 -5.36 6.98 10.80
CA GLY A 133 -4.87 6.24 11.95
C GLY A 133 -4.46 4.80 11.61
N LEU A 134 -4.09 4.53 10.36
CA LEU A 134 -3.59 3.24 9.92
C LEU A 134 -2.10 3.11 10.28
N PRO A 135 -1.64 1.92 10.70
CA PRO A 135 -0.24 1.69 10.96
C PRO A 135 0.56 1.93 9.67
N SER A 136 1.53 2.83 9.75
CA SER A 136 2.49 3.09 8.67
C SER A 136 3.41 1.86 8.52
N LEU A 137 3.58 1.36 7.29
CA LEU A 137 4.57 0.31 6.98
C LEU A 137 5.99 0.74 7.40
N TYR A 138 6.29 2.04 7.36
CA TYR A 138 7.58 2.59 7.77
C TYR A 138 7.85 2.42 9.28
N GLY A 139 6.82 2.33 10.11
CA GLY A 139 6.99 2.15 11.56
C GLY A 139 7.58 0.79 11.93
N ILE A 140 7.42 -0.24 11.07
CA ILE A 140 7.93 -1.60 11.29
C ILE A 140 9.20 -1.85 10.48
N ALA A 141 9.31 -1.28 9.28
CA ALA A 141 10.47 -1.49 8.41
C ALA A 141 11.75 -0.85 8.96
N ILE A 142 11.68 0.37 9.53
CA ILE A 142 12.83 1.11 10.05
C ILE A 142 13.54 0.38 11.21
N PRO A 143 12.86 -0.11 12.27
CA PRO A 143 13.54 -0.83 13.34
C PRO A 143 14.16 -2.14 12.86
N MET A 144 13.54 -2.80 11.87
CA MET A 144 14.06 -4.06 11.32
C MET A 144 15.33 -3.86 10.48
N THR A 145 15.40 -2.78 9.68
CA THR A 145 16.62 -2.45 8.93
C THR A 145 17.75 -1.99 9.84
N ILE A 146 17.45 -1.22 10.90
CA ILE A 146 18.45 -0.85 11.93
C ILE A 146 19.00 -2.11 12.61
N LEU A 147 18.13 -3.04 13.02
CA LEU A 147 18.55 -4.30 13.64
C LEU A 147 19.45 -5.12 12.71
N LEU A 148 19.08 -5.25 11.43
CA LEU A 148 19.90 -5.93 10.42
C LEU A 148 21.28 -5.27 10.27
N PHE A 149 21.34 -3.94 10.24
CA PHE A 149 22.60 -3.21 10.12
C PHE A 149 23.50 -3.42 11.34
N VAL A 150 22.93 -3.43 12.55
CA VAL A 150 23.66 -3.69 13.80
C VAL A 150 24.18 -5.12 13.83
N VAL A 151 23.37 -6.11 13.47
CA VAL A 151 23.77 -7.53 13.44
C VAL A 151 24.88 -7.75 12.40
N SER A 152 24.73 -7.18 11.19
CA SER A 152 25.75 -7.26 10.15
C SER A 152 27.06 -6.57 10.60
N GLY A 153 26.97 -5.41 11.25
CA GLY A 153 28.14 -4.72 11.80
C GLY A 153 28.88 -5.55 12.85
N LEU A 154 28.16 -6.18 13.78
CA LEU A 154 28.73 -7.06 14.81
C LEU A 154 29.39 -8.30 14.20
N LEU A 155 28.79 -8.91 13.17
CA LEU A 155 29.37 -10.06 12.48
C LEU A 155 30.66 -9.69 11.74
N LEU A 156 30.67 -8.55 11.05
CA LEU A 156 31.88 -8.07 10.36
C LEU A 156 32.97 -7.69 11.36
N PHE A 157 32.62 -7.08 12.49
CA PHE A 157 33.58 -6.75 13.54
C PHE A 157 34.16 -8.02 14.19
N GLY A 158 33.31 -9.01 14.51
CA GLY A 158 33.78 -10.29 15.03
C GLY A 158 34.67 -11.05 14.05
N TRP A 159 34.35 -11.01 12.76
CA TRP A 159 35.19 -11.56 11.70
C TRP A 159 36.55 -10.86 11.61
N TRP A 160 36.58 -9.53 11.72
CA TRP A 160 37.81 -8.75 11.73
C TRP A 160 38.70 -9.10 12.93
N VAL A 161 38.13 -9.20 14.14
CA VAL A 161 38.85 -9.62 15.35
C VAL A 161 39.42 -11.04 15.22
N LEU A 162 38.69 -11.97 14.60
CA LEU A 162 39.17 -13.32 14.32
C LEU A 162 40.36 -13.31 13.33
N LEU A 163 40.28 -12.50 12.28
CA LEU A 163 41.39 -12.36 11.32
C LEU A 163 42.64 -11.74 11.96
N ASP A 164 42.50 -10.83 12.92
CA ASP A 164 43.64 -10.22 13.63
C ASP A 164 44.24 -11.15 14.70
N THR A 165 43.46 -12.07 15.27
CA THR A 165 43.95 -12.99 16.32
C THR A 165 44.64 -14.24 15.76
N VAL A 166 44.26 -14.72 14.58
CA VAL A 166 44.86 -15.90 13.93
C VAL A 166 46.36 -15.74 13.57
N PRO A 167 46.87 -14.60 13.06
CA PRO A 167 48.31 -14.45 12.79
C PRO A 167 49.15 -14.41 14.09
N PHE A 168 48.55 -14.03 15.22
CA PHE A 168 49.24 -14.00 16.51
C PHE A 168 49.49 -15.41 17.08
N ILE A 169 48.55 -16.35 16.90
CA ILE A 169 48.71 -17.74 17.36
C ILE A 169 49.76 -18.49 16.53
N GLY A 170 49.82 -18.22 15.22
CA GLY A 170 50.85 -18.79 14.34
C GLY A 170 52.27 -18.29 14.64
N LEU A 171 52.42 -17.08 15.19
CA LEU A 171 53.72 -16.53 15.58
C LEU A 171 54.25 -17.16 16.88
N ILE A 172 53.39 -17.39 17.87
CA ILE A 172 53.80 -17.96 19.17
C ILE A 172 54.30 -19.41 19.02
N HIS A 173 53.72 -20.19 18.12
CA HIS A 173 54.18 -21.56 17.83
C HIS A 173 55.54 -21.66 17.10
N ARG A 174 56.10 -20.54 16.65
CA ARG A 174 57.40 -20.50 15.98
C ARG A 174 58.55 -20.10 16.92
N PHE A 175 58.23 -19.65 18.14
CA PHE A 175 59.19 -19.17 19.13
C PHE A 175 59.22 -20.01 20.43
N PHE A 176 58.38 -21.04 20.54
CA PHE A 176 58.44 -22.10 21.55
C PHE A 176 58.51 -23.46 20.86
#